data_AF-A0A370AZY1-F1
#
_entry.id   AF-A0A370AZY1-F1
#
_cell.length_a   1.000
_cell.length_b   1.000
_cell.length_c   1.000
_cell.angle_alpha   90.00
_cell.angle_beta   90.00
_cell.angle_gamma   90.00
#
_symmetry.space_group_name_H-M   'P 1'
#
loop_
_entity.id
_entity.type
_entity.pdbx_description
1 polymer ?
#
loop_
_entity_poly.entity_id
_entity_poly.type
_entity_poly.pdbx_seq_one_letter_code
_entity_poly.pdbx_strand_id
1 'polypeptide(L)' 'PALGERFGVSATPVREAMQQLALEGAVRAVPNKGFRVNERGPRELAELAEVRALIEVPVMLRLARA' A
#
# COMPACT_ATOMS: atom_id res chain seq x y z
N PRO A 1 1.91 -6.48 -19.45
CA PRO A 1 0.89 -6.54 -20.52
C PRO A 1 -0.49 -6.06 -20.03
N ALA A 2 -1.16 -6.78 -19.12
CA ALA A 2 -2.51 -6.42 -18.68
C ALA A 2 -2.63 -5.05 -17.99
N LEU A 3 -1.73 -4.69 -17.07
CA LEU A 3 -1.80 -3.39 -16.38
C LEU A 3 -1.45 -2.21 -17.30
N GLY A 4 -0.50 -2.39 -18.23
CA GLY A 4 -0.14 -1.35 -19.20
C GLY A 4 -1.31 -1.04 -20.13
N GLU A 5 -1.94 -2.08 -20.69
CA GLU A 5 -3.16 -1.93 -21.51
C GLU A 5 -4.31 -1.32 -20.71
N ARG A 6 -4.58 -1.81 -19.49
CA ARG A 6 -5.65 -1.30 -18.64
C ARG A 6 -5.52 0.19 -18.32
N PHE A 7 -4.29 0.66 -18.12
CA PHE A 7 -4.01 2.05 -17.74
C PHE A 7 -3.54 2.93 -18.91
N GLY A 8 -3.47 2.39 -20.13
CA GLY A 8 -3.02 3.15 -21.30
C GLY A 8 -1.55 3.59 -21.23
N VAL A 9 -0.69 2.82 -20.55
CA VAL A 9 0.71 3.16 -20.31
C VAL A 9 1.65 2.05 -20.76
N SER A 10 2.92 2.39 -20.99
CA SER A 10 3.96 1.42 -21.32
C SER A 10 4.38 0.57 -20.12
N ALA A 11 5.22 -0.45 -20.35
CA ALA A 11 5.64 -1.36 -19.29
C ALA A 11 6.58 -0.72 -18.25
N THR A 12 7.27 0.37 -18.59
CA THR A 12 8.22 1.06 -17.69
C THR A 12 7.52 1.73 -16.50
N PRO A 13 6.53 2.63 -16.67
CA PRO A 13 5.82 3.24 -15.54
C PRO A 13 5.08 2.20 -14.69
N VAL A 14 4.58 1.11 -15.31
CA VAL A 14 4.01 -0.01 -14.54
C VAL A 14 5.07 -0.65 -13.64
N ARG A 15 6.28 -0.92 -14.15
CA ARG A 15 7.37 -1.49 -13.33
C ARG A 15 7.79 -0.56 -12.20
N GLU A 16 7.92 0.73 -12.48
CA GLU A 16 8.25 1.74 -11.46
C GLU A 16 7.20 1.78 -10.35
N ALA A 17 5.91 1.83 -10.71
CA ALA A 17 4.82 1.78 -9.75
C ALA A 17 4.84 0.48 -8.91
N MET A 18 5.08 -0.68 -9.55
CA MET A 18 5.17 -1.94 -8.83
C MET A 18 6.38 -2.02 -7.89
N GLN A 19 7.50 -1.37 -8.23
CA GLN A 19 8.66 -1.26 -7.33
C GLN A 19 8.35 -0.35 -6.14
N GLN A 20 7.69 0.79 -6.35
CA GLN A 20 7.26 1.68 -5.26
C GLN A 20 6.29 0.96 -4.31
N LEU A 21 5.28 0.28 -4.87
CA LEU A 21 4.35 -0.52 -4.07
C LEU A 21 5.03 -1.67 -3.32
N ALA A 22 6.15 -2.19 -3.83
CA ALA A 22 6.93 -3.20 -3.12
C ALA A 22 7.70 -2.59 -1.94
N LEU A 23 8.24 -1.39 -2.09
CA LEU A 23 8.87 -0.63 -1.01
C LEU A 23 7.86 -0.28 0.10
N GLU A 24 6.63 0.07 -0.28
CA GLU A 24 5.52 0.33 0.66
C GLU A 24 4.93 -0.96 1.28
N GLY A 25 5.37 -2.14 0.84
CA GLY A 25 4.88 -3.42 1.32
C GLY A 25 3.47 -3.78 0.85
N ALA A 26 2.90 -3.06 -0.13
CA ALA A 26 1.59 -3.37 -0.72
C ALA A 26 1.66 -4.61 -1.62
N VAL A 27 2.80 -4.84 -2.26
CA VAL A 27 3.09 -6.04 -3.07
C VAL A 27 4.45 -6.62 -2.70
N ARG A 28 4.73 -7.85 -3.12
CA ARG A 28 6.06 -8.45 -3.07
C ARG A 28 6.49 -8.93 -4.45
N ALA A 29 7.77 -8.75 -4.76
CA ALA A 29 8.37 -9.36 -5.94
C ALA A 29 8.46 -10.88 -5.75
N VAL A 30 8.09 -11.63 -6.78
CA VAL A 30 8.17 -13.08 -6.83
C VAL A 30 9.07 -13.47 -8.00
N PRO A 31 10.19 -14.18 -7.77
CA PRO A 31 11.12 -14.58 -8.82
C PRO A 31 10.41 -15.27 -9.98
N ASN A 32 10.69 -14.82 -11.21
CA ASN A 32 10.11 -15.32 -12.46
C ASN A 32 8.58 -15.24 -12.57
N LYS A 33 7.90 -14.53 -11.65
CA LYS A 33 6.43 -14.42 -11.60
C LYS A 33 5.93 -12.97 -11.50
N GLY A 34 6.83 -11.99 -11.42
CA GLY A 34 6.49 -10.57 -11.30
C GLY A 34 6.18 -10.19 -9.86
N PHE A 35 4.97 -9.72 -9.58
CA PHE A 35 4.59 -9.20 -8.26
C PHE A 35 3.29 -9.85 -7.77
N ARG A 36 3.13 -9.94 -6.45
CA ARG A 36 1.93 -10.44 -5.79
C ARG A 36 1.49 -9.47 -4.70
N VAL A 37 0.19 -9.24 -4.58
CA VAL A 37 -0.38 -8.43 -3.49
C VAL A 37 -0.07 -9.08 -2.14
N ASN A 38 0.34 -8.27 -1.17
CA ASN A 38 0.51 -8.73 0.20
C ASN A 38 -0.84 -8.74 0.90
N GLU A 39 -1.17 -9.87 1.52
CA GLU A 39 -2.34 -10.01 2.36
C GLU A 39 -1.95 -9.66 3.79
N ARG A 40 -2.75 -8.82 4.46
CA ARG A 40 -2.54 -8.47 5.86
C ARG A 40 -3.41 -9.36 6.74
N GLY A 41 -2.78 -10.01 7.71
CA GLY A 41 -3.48 -10.84 8.68
C GLY A 41 -4.24 -10.01 9.72
N PRO A 42 -5.18 -10.62 10.48
CA PRO A 42 -5.93 -9.93 11.53
C PRO A 42 -5.04 -9.21 12.56
N ARG A 43 -3.89 -9.81 12.88
CA ARG A 43 -2.90 -9.23 13.80
C ARG A 43 -2.28 -7.94 13.26
N GLU A 44 -1.76 -7.96 12.03
CA GLU A 44 -1.18 -6.77 11.40
C GLU A 44 -2.21 -5.64 11.25
N LEU A 45 -3.47 -5.98 10.97
CA LEU A 45 -4.55 -5.01 10.91
C LEU A 45 -4.83 -4.37 12.27
N ALA A 46 -4.78 -5.16 13.36
CA ALA A 46 -4.94 -4.65 14.72
C ALA A 46 -3.78 -3.72 15.11
N GLU A 47 -2.54 -4.13 14.83
CA GLU A 47 -1.33 -3.32 15.07
C GLU A 47 -1.37 -2.01 14.26
N LEU A 48 -1.81 -2.06 13.00
CA LEU A 48 -1.99 -0.86 12.18
C LEU A 48 -3.06 0.07 12.75
N ALA A 49 -4.19 -0.47 13.22
CA ALA A 49 -5.25 0.31 13.84
C ALA A 49 -4.77 1.00 15.13
N GLU A 50 -3.95 0.32 15.93
CA GLU A 50 -3.35 0.86 17.15
C GLU A 50 -2.44 2.06 16.83
N VAL A 51 -1.51 1.91 15.87
CA VAL A 51 -0.63 3.00 15.45
C VAL A 51 -1.42 4.18 14.89
N ARG A 52 -2.44 3.91 14.06
CA ARG A 52 -3.32 4.96 13.53
C ARG A 52 -4.07 5.68 14.64
N ALA A 53 -4.59 4.97 15.65
CA ALA A 53 -5.30 5.58 16.76
C ALA A 53 -4.42 6.56 17.55
N LEU A 54 -3.13 6.24 17.73
CA LEU A 54 -2.16 7.13 18.40
C LEU A 54 -1.94 8.46 17.67
N ILE A 55 -2.13 8.50 16.35
CA ILE A 55 -1.93 9.70 15.53
C ILE A 55 -3.27 10.41 15.28
N GLU A 56 -4.27 9.66 14.82
CA GLU A 56 -5.52 10.20 14.31
C GLU A 56 -6.41 10.74 15.42
N VAL A 57 -6.57 10.01 16.54
CA VAL A 57 -7.46 10.45 17.63
C VAL A 57 -7.02 11.79 18.22
N PRO A 58 -5.74 12.01 18.58
CA PRO A 58 -5.30 13.31 19.09
C PRO A 58 -5.45 14.44 18.07
N VAL A 59 -5.23 14.18 16.78
CA VAL A 59 -5.43 15.18 15.70
C VAL A 59 -6.91 15.57 15.61
N MET A 60 -7.80 14.58 15.56
CA MET A 60 -9.24 14.82 15.45
C MET A 60 -9.80 15.56 16.66
N LEU A 61 -9.34 15.21 17.88
CA LEU A 61 -9.75 15.92 19.10
C LEU A 61 -9.30 17.38 19.11
N ARG A 62 -8.12 17.70 18.57
CA ARG A 62 -7.66 19.09 18.44
C ARG A 62 -8.49 19.86 17.42
N LEU A 63 -8.80 19.24 16.27
CA LEU A 63 -9.63 19.86 15.24
C LEU A 63 -11.06 20.13 15.73
N ALA A 64 -11.67 19.19 16.46
CA ALA A 64 -13.03 19.35 16.98
C ALA A 64 -13.17 20.42 18.08
N ARG A 65 -12.05 20.85 18.68
CA ARG A 65 -12.01 21.89 19.72
C ARG A 65 -11.65 23.28 19.18
N ALA A 66 -11.24 23.36 17.91
CA ALA A 66 -10.93 24.60 17.20
C ALA A 66 -12.19 25.20 16.58
#